data_AF-A0A840CT33-F1
#
_entry.id   AF-A0A840CT33-F1
#
_cell.length_a   1.000
_cell.length_b   1.000
_cell.length_c   1.000
_cell.angle_alpha   90.00
_cell.angle_beta   90.00
_cell.angle_gamma   90.00
#
_symmetry.space_group_name_H-M   'P 1'
#
loop_
_entity.id
_entity.type
_entity.pdbx_description
1 polymer ?
#
loop_
_entity_poly.entity_id
_entity_poly.type
_entity_poly.pdbx_seq_one_letter_code
_entity_poly.pdbx_strand_id
1 'polypeptide(L)'
;MTAKGTGDDVEYLDVTLGYGFMDVKPKKGAVCLIGIIEGQEVVSFLIDAEEVELMEARADNIVFNEGKNDGIPVSPELTKRLNALEKDLNAVKAIFAAWSPMPNDGGAALKTAIATWSGQQITVTKQSDIEDTKIKH
;
A
#
# COMPACT_ATOMS: atom_id res chain seq x y z
N MET A 1 25.31 3.90 -3.77
CA MET A 1 25.64 3.29 -2.46
C MET A 1 27.13 2.93 -2.47
N THR A 2 27.80 2.84 -1.33
CA THR A 2 29.19 2.36 -1.23
C THR A 2 29.17 0.99 -0.57
N ALA A 3 29.65 -0.05 -1.25
CA ALA A 3 29.78 -1.40 -0.70
C ALA A 3 31.23 -1.63 -0.25
N LYS A 4 31.44 -2.44 0.80
CA LYS A 4 32.78 -2.78 1.29
C LYS A 4 33.06 -4.26 1.13
N GLY A 5 34.24 -4.60 0.62
CA GLY A 5 34.70 -5.98 0.54
C GLY A 5 34.93 -6.58 1.93
N THR A 6 34.50 -7.82 2.15
CA THR A 6 34.63 -8.49 3.47
C THR A 6 36.04 -9.02 3.74
N GLY A 7 36.86 -9.22 2.70
CA GLY A 7 38.23 -9.75 2.80
C GLY A 7 39.32 -8.68 2.90
N ASP A 8 39.04 -7.48 2.39
CA ASP A 8 40.03 -6.40 2.19
C ASP A 8 39.56 -5.02 2.67
N ASP A 9 38.29 -4.86 3.05
CA ASP A 9 37.65 -3.61 3.49
C ASP A 9 37.72 -2.48 2.43
N VAL A 10 37.95 -2.83 1.16
CA VAL A 10 38.02 -1.89 0.04
C VAL A 10 36.62 -1.39 -0.33
N GLU A 11 36.51 -0.09 -0.60
CA GLU A 11 35.26 0.55 -1.00
C GLU A 11 35.02 0.42 -2.51
N TYR A 12 33.87 -0.12 -2.89
CA TYR A 12 33.38 -0.15 -4.27
C TYR A 12 32.47 1.05 -4.52
N LEU A 13 32.80 1.82 -5.55
CA LEU A 13 32.04 2.98 -6.01
C LEU A 13 31.18 2.61 -7.25
N ASP A 14 30.11 3.37 -7.48
CA ASP A 14 29.24 3.24 -8.67
C ASP A 14 28.61 1.86 -8.92
N VAL A 15 28.26 1.15 -7.84
CA VAL A 15 27.54 -0.14 -7.92
C VAL A 15 26.16 0.05 -8.59
N THR A 16 25.96 -0.62 -9.72
CA THR A 16 24.66 -0.69 -10.41
C THR A 16 23.73 -1.64 -9.67
N LEU A 17 22.50 -1.22 -9.37
CA LEU A 17 21.50 -2.06 -8.69
C LEU A 17 20.74 -2.88 -9.73
N GLY A 18 20.24 -4.05 -9.29
CA GLY A 18 19.65 -5.12 -10.11
C GLY A 18 19.14 -4.71 -11.49
N TYR A 19 19.84 -5.21 -12.50
CA TYR A 19 19.76 -4.79 -13.90
C TYR A 19 18.31 -4.70 -14.44
N GLY A 20 17.73 -3.50 -14.36
CA GLY A 20 16.59 -3.00 -15.13
C GLY A 20 15.19 -3.13 -14.50
N PHE A 21 14.78 -4.33 -14.09
CA PHE A 21 13.39 -4.57 -13.65
C PHE A 21 13.24 -4.63 -12.13
N MET A 22 14.31 -4.83 -11.39
CA MET A 22 14.29 -4.98 -9.94
C MET A 22 15.51 -4.32 -9.32
N ASP A 23 15.34 -3.15 -8.74
CA ASP A 23 16.40 -2.45 -8.02
C ASP A 23 16.33 -2.82 -6.54
N VAL A 24 17.48 -3.23 -5.99
CA VAL A 24 17.63 -3.52 -4.56
C VAL A 24 18.59 -2.51 -3.97
N LYS A 25 18.16 -1.79 -2.95
CA LYS A 25 18.98 -0.88 -2.15
C LYS A 25 19.32 -1.58 -0.82
N PRO A 26 20.56 -2.04 -0.61
CA PRO A 26 21.00 -2.62 0.66
C PRO A 26 21.00 -1.61 1.79
N LYS A 27 20.78 -2.08 3.02
CA LYS A 27 20.96 -1.24 4.21
C LYS A 27 22.43 -0.89 4.39
N LYS A 28 22.69 0.27 5.01
CA LYS A 28 24.06 0.68 5.35
C LYS A 28 24.71 -0.36 6.26
N GLY A 29 25.85 -0.90 5.84
CA GLY A 29 26.61 -1.90 6.59
C GLY A 29 26.18 -3.35 6.35
N ALA A 30 25.18 -3.62 5.51
CA ALA A 30 24.81 -4.97 5.12
C ALA A 30 25.90 -5.63 4.27
N VAL A 31 26.12 -6.93 4.48
CA VAL A 31 26.99 -7.72 3.60
C VAL A 31 26.33 -7.82 2.23
N CYS A 32 27.09 -7.49 1.19
CA CYS A 32 26.62 -7.49 -0.20
C CYS A 32 27.47 -8.46 -1.04
N LEU A 33 26.82 -9.19 -1.94
CA LEU A 33 27.49 -9.92 -3.00
C LEU A 33 27.58 -9.00 -4.23
N ILE A 34 28.80 -8.70 -4.65
CA ILE A 34 29.08 -7.75 -5.74
C ILE A 34 29.73 -8.49 -6.92
N GLY A 35 29.22 -8.24 -8.12
CA GLY A 35 29.84 -8.67 -9.38
C GLY A 35 30.69 -7.55 -9.97
N ILE A 36 31.89 -7.88 -10.45
CA ILE A 36 32.78 -6.95 -11.15
C ILE A 36 32.70 -7.23 -12.65
N ILE A 37 32.52 -6.20 -13.46
CA ILE A 37 32.45 -6.30 -14.93
C ILE A 37 33.85 -6.10 -15.51
N GLU A 38 34.28 -7.04 -16.38
CA GLU A 38 35.55 -6.96 -17.13
C GLU A 38 36.83 -6.75 -16.27
N GLY A 39 36.78 -7.14 -14.99
CA GLY A 39 37.91 -6.93 -14.07
C GLY A 39 38.20 -5.45 -13.75
N GLN A 40 37.29 -4.55 -14.12
CA GLN A 40 37.37 -3.14 -13.78
C GLN A 40 36.59 -2.92 -12.49
N GLU A 41 37.29 -2.73 -11.37
CA GLU A 41 36.67 -2.52 -10.05
C GLU A 41 35.69 -1.34 -10.00
N VAL A 42 35.88 -0.35 -10.89
CA VAL A 42 34.99 0.82 -11.05
C VAL A 42 33.65 0.49 -11.71
N VAL A 43 33.50 -0.68 -12.34
CA VAL A 43 32.24 -1.12 -12.95
C VAL A 43 31.76 -2.36 -12.22
N SER A 44 30.92 -2.15 -11.21
CA SER A 44 30.36 -3.22 -10.38
C SER A 44 28.84 -3.19 -10.35
N PHE A 45 28.22 -4.34 -10.05
CA PHE A 45 26.78 -4.45 -9.87
C PHE A 45 26.43 -5.32 -8.66
N LEU A 46 25.31 -5.02 -8.02
CA LEU A 46 24.80 -5.78 -6.89
C LEU A 46 24.18 -7.08 -7.40
N ILE A 47 24.64 -8.21 -6.87
CA ILE A 47 24.04 -9.53 -7.10
C ILE A 47 22.98 -9.81 -6.03
N ASP A 48 23.33 -9.60 -4.75
CA ASP A 48 22.44 -9.84 -3.61
C ASP A 48 22.90 -9.07 -2.36
N ALA A 49 22.02 -8.92 -1.37
CA ALA A 49 22.33 -8.32 -0.09
C ALA A 49 21.58 -9.00 1.06
N GLU A 50 22.27 -9.17 2.20
CA GLU A 50 21.70 -9.80 3.40
C GLU A 50 20.51 -9.01 3.96
N GLU A 51 20.61 -7.68 3.95
CA GLU A 51 19.54 -6.79 4.39
C GLU A 51 19.31 -5.65 3.39
N VAL A 52 18.03 -5.45 3.05
CA VAL A 52 17.59 -4.43 2.08
C VAL A 52 16.79 -3.32 2.77
N GLU A 53 17.06 -2.07 2.40
CA GLU A 53 16.30 -0.89 2.80
C GLU A 53 15.08 -0.69 1.89
N LEU A 54 15.26 -0.97 0.60
CA LEU A 54 14.23 -0.79 -0.42
C LEU A 54 14.41 -1.82 -1.54
N MET A 55 13.29 -2.31 -2.04
CA MET A 55 13.20 -3.14 -3.24
C MET A 55 12.17 -2.50 -4.17
N GLU A 56 12.58 -2.11 -5.37
CA GLU A 56 11.71 -1.51 -6.38
C GLU A 56 11.59 -2.45 -7.57
N ALA A 57 10.36 -2.84 -7.92
CA ALA A 57 10.09 -3.64 -9.12
C ALA A 57 9.41 -2.78 -10.20
N ARG A 58 9.94 -2.83 -11.41
CA ARG A 58 9.39 -2.20 -12.62
C ARG A 58 8.92 -3.29 -13.58
N ALA A 59 7.64 -3.61 -13.53
CA ALA A 59 7.00 -4.62 -14.38
C ALA A 59 5.57 -4.20 -14.72
N ASP A 60 5.08 -4.63 -15.89
CA ASP A 60 3.69 -4.39 -16.29
C ASP A 60 2.70 -5.23 -15.49
N ASN A 61 3.11 -6.42 -15.02
CA ASN A 61 2.32 -7.32 -14.20
C ASN A 61 3.21 -7.98 -13.14
N ILE A 62 2.67 -8.16 -11.93
CA ILE A 62 3.34 -8.84 -10.82
C ILE A 62 2.35 -9.84 -10.23
N VAL A 63 2.78 -11.09 -10.03
CA VAL A 63 1.94 -12.17 -9.47
C VAL A 63 2.66 -12.83 -8.31
N PHE A 64 2.12 -12.69 -7.10
CA PHE A 64 2.55 -13.42 -5.90
C PHE A 64 1.64 -14.64 -5.69
N ASN A 65 2.18 -15.72 -5.10
CA ASN A 65 1.42 -16.91 -4.69
C ASN A 65 0.39 -17.43 -5.71
N GLU A 66 0.76 -17.46 -6.99
CA GLU A 66 -0.10 -17.87 -8.11
C GLU A 66 -1.33 -16.96 -8.39
N GLY A 67 -1.48 -15.82 -7.70
CA GLY A 67 -2.52 -14.82 -7.95
C GLY A 67 -3.94 -15.28 -7.56
N LYS A 68 -4.05 -16.19 -6.59
CA LYS A 68 -5.32 -16.81 -6.17
C LYS A 68 -6.24 -15.90 -5.37
N ASN A 69 -5.70 -14.81 -4.81
CA ASN A 69 -6.42 -13.82 -4.02
C ASN A 69 -6.72 -12.53 -4.83
N ASP A 70 -6.65 -12.61 -6.15
CA ASP A 70 -6.86 -11.51 -7.08
C ASP A 70 -5.94 -10.30 -6.82
N GLY A 71 -6.36 -9.11 -7.24
CA GLY A 71 -5.57 -7.89 -7.15
C GLY A 71 -5.33 -7.44 -5.70
N ILE A 72 -4.13 -6.93 -5.40
CA ILE A 72 -3.85 -6.33 -4.10
C ILE A 72 -4.76 -5.11 -3.90
N PRO A 73 -5.36 -4.90 -2.71
CA PRO A 73 -6.17 -3.71 -2.45
C PRO A 73 -5.41 -2.39 -2.60
N VAL A 74 -5.93 -1.50 -3.44
CA VAL A 74 -5.43 -0.14 -3.67
C VAL A 74 -5.82 0.75 -2.49
N SER A 75 -4.87 1.02 -1.61
CA SER A 75 -5.12 1.71 -0.34
C SER A 75 -5.87 3.04 -0.49
N PRO A 76 -5.56 3.94 -1.46
CA PRO A 76 -6.31 5.18 -1.63
C PRO A 76 -7.81 4.99 -1.89
N GLU A 77 -8.19 4.01 -2.73
CA GLU A 77 -9.59 3.78 -3.05
C GLU A 77 -10.29 3.03 -1.91
N LEU A 78 -9.60 2.11 -1.23
CA LEU A 78 -10.12 1.50 0.01
C LEU A 78 -10.37 2.55 1.10
N THR A 79 -9.42 3.47 1.35
CA THR A 79 -9.56 4.56 2.31
C THR A 79 -10.75 5.45 1.97
N LYS A 80 -10.95 5.77 0.69
CA LYS A 80 -12.11 6.55 0.24
C LYS A 80 -13.43 5.85 0.55
N ARG A 81 -13.52 4.53 0.33
CA ARG A 81 -14.70 3.73 0.68
C ARG A 81 -14.95 3.69 2.18
N LEU A 82 -13.90 3.50 2.99
CA LEU A 82 -14.00 3.52 4.46
C LEU A 82 -14.46 4.89 4.97
N ASN A 83 -13.82 5.97 4.53
CA ASN A 83 -14.18 7.33 4.94
C ASN A 83 -15.64 7.68 4.59
N ALA A 84 -16.17 7.15 3.48
CA ALA A 84 -17.57 7.35 3.12
C ALA A 84 -18.52 6.68 4.13
N LEU A 85 -18.22 5.46 4.56
CA LEU A 85 -18.99 4.75 5.59
C LEU A 85 -18.87 5.42 6.96
N GLU A 86 -17.67 5.85 7.33
CA GLU A 86 -17.43 6.58 8.58
C GLU A 86 -18.21 7.89 8.62
N LYS A 87 -18.25 8.62 7.49
CA LYS A 87 -19.03 9.85 7.37
C LYS A 87 -20.53 9.59 7.48
N ASP A 88 -21.03 8.54 6.82
CA ASP A 88 -22.44 8.13 6.91
C ASP A 88 -22.82 7.77 8.36
N LEU A 89 -21.99 6.98 9.03
CA LEU A 89 -22.18 6.61 10.44
C LEU A 89 -22.12 7.82 11.38
N ASN A 90 -21.20 8.75 11.13
CA ASN A 90 -21.11 9.97 11.94
C ASN A 90 -22.31 10.90 11.71
N ALA A 91 -22.91 10.91 10.51
CA ALA A 91 -24.12 11.67 10.25
C ALA A 91 -25.29 11.20 11.11
N VAL A 92 -25.54 9.88 11.19
CA VAL A 92 -26.62 9.35 12.05
C VAL A 92 -26.33 9.56 13.54
N LYS A 93 -25.08 9.37 13.98
CA LYS A 93 -24.70 9.67 15.37
C LYS A 93 -24.98 11.13 15.74
N ALA A 94 -24.70 12.06 14.83
CA ALA A 94 -24.98 13.48 15.06
C ALA A 94 -26.49 13.76 15.20
N ILE A 95 -27.34 13.09 14.42
CA ILE A 95 -28.80 13.19 14.55
C ILE A 95 -29.26 12.70 15.93
N PHE A 96 -28.77 11.54 16.37
CA PHE A 96 -29.12 11.00 17.69
C PHE A 96 -28.60 11.87 18.84
N ALA A 97 -27.41 12.45 18.70
CA ALA A 97 -26.85 13.35 19.72
C ALA A 97 -27.63 14.67 19.85
N ALA A 98 -28.20 15.17 18.74
CA ALA A 98 -28.97 16.41 18.71
C ALA A 98 -30.46 16.22 19.04
N TRP A 99 -31.00 15.00 18.88
CA TRP A 99 -32.41 14.72 19.10
C TRP A 99 -32.78 14.62 20.59
N SER A 100 -33.88 15.27 20.97
CA SER A 100 -34.50 15.15 22.30
C SER A 100 -35.90 14.52 22.19
N PRO A 101 -36.27 13.54 23.03
CA PRO A 101 -37.61 12.96 23.05
C PRO A 101 -38.68 14.02 23.33
N MET A 102 -39.79 13.99 22.57
CA MET A 102 -40.93 14.87 22.79
C MET A 102 -42.07 14.08 23.45
N PRO A 103 -42.69 14.58 24.54
CA PRO A 103 -43.78 13.89 25.20
C PRO A 103 -44.93 13.56 24.25
N ASN A 104 -45.43 12.32 24.31
CA ASN A 104 -46.56 11.81 23.51
C ASN A 104 -46.37 11.88 21.98
N ASP A 105 -45.14 11.96 21.47
CA ASP A 105 -44.89 12.10 20.01
C ASP A 105 -44.75 10.77 19.25
N GLY A 106 -44.66 9.64 19.96
CA GLY A 106 -44.51 8.30 19.37
C GLY A 106 -43.27 8.14 18.48
N GLY A 107 -42.24 8.97 18.62
CA GLY A 107 -41.05 8.99 17.78
C GLY A 107 -41.21 9.74 16.45
N ALA A 108 -42.30 10.49 16.24
CA ALA A 108 -42.52 11.25 15.01
C ALA A 108 -41.41 12.27 14.73
N ALA A 109 -40.88 12.93 15.77
CA ALA A 109 -39.77 13.88 15.62
C ALA A 109 -38.48 13.16 15.18
N LEU A 110 -38.16 12.01 15.78
CA LEU A 110 -36.99 11.21 15.39
C LEU A 110 -37.12 10.70 13.95
N LYS A 111 -38.29 10.14 13.59
CA LYS A 111 -38.57 9.66 12.23
C LYS A 111 -38.33 10.75 11.19
N THR A 112 -38.73 11.98 11.50
CA THR A 112 -38.50 13.15 10.63
C THR A 112 -37.02 13.50 10.55
N ALA A 113 -36.31 13.51 11.69
CA ALA A 113 -34.90 13.86 11.75
C ALA A 113 -33.98 12.88 11.01
N ILE A 114 -34.27 11.58 11.07
CA ILE A 114 -33.47 10.54 10.39
C ILE A 114 -33.85 10.32 8.93
N ALA A 115 -34.99 10.85 8.47
CA ALA A 115 -35.59 10.51 7.17
C ALA A 115 -34.59 10.63 6.02
N THR A 116 -33.83 11.73 5.97
CA THR A 116 -32.82 11.97 4.93
C THR A 116 -31.70 10.93 4.96
N TRP A 117 -31.12 10.66 6.13
CA TRP A 117 -30.06 9.65 6.27
C TRP A 117 -30.58 8.25 5.93
N SER A 118 -31.74 7.86 6.49
CA SER A 118 -32.32 6.53 6.24
C SER A 118 -32.79 6.32 4.80
N GLY A 119 -33.02 7.40 4.05
CA GLY A 119 -33.39 7.35 2.64
C GLY A 119 -32.18 7.24 1.70
N GLN A 120 -30.96 7.48 2.21
CA GLN A 120 -29.74 7.31 1.43
C GLN A 120 -29.34 5.84 1.39
N GLN A 121 -28.99 5.36 0.18
CA GLN A 121 -28.45 4.03 0.01
C GLN A 121 -26.93 4.06 -0.08
N ILE A 122 -26.29 3.18 0.67
CA ILE A 122 -24.85 2.94 0.57
C ILE A 122 -24.60 2.11 -0.69
N THR A 123 -23.73 2.60 -1.56
CA THR A 123 -23.27 1.83 -2.72
C THR A 123 -22.36 0.71 -2.25
N VAL A 124 -22.71 -0.53 -2.57
CA VAL A 124 -21.90 -1.69 -2.23
C VAL A 124 -20.60 -1.66 -3.04
N THR A 125 -19.48 -1.68 -2.33
CA THR A 125 -18.15 -1.79 -2.93
C THR A 125 -18.01 -3.15 -3.61
N LYS A 126 -17.56 -3.13 -4.86
CA LYS A 126 -17.16 -4.32 -5.60
C LYS A 126 -15.65 -4.48 -5.49
N GLN A 127 -15.17 -5.71 -5.64
CA GLN A 127 -13.73 -5.98 -5.66
C GLN A 127 -13.01 -5.16 -6.75
N SER A 128 -13.59 -5.09 -7.95
CA SER A 128 -13.10 -4.26 -9.06
C SER A 128 -13.01 -2.77 -8.74
N ASP A 129 -13.69 -2.30 -7.68
CA ASP A 129 -13.59 -0.91 -7.26
C ASP A 129 -12.30 -0.66 -6.49
N ILE A 130 -11.68 -1.67 -5.87
CA ILE A 130 -10.59 -1.49 -4.91
C ILE A 130 -9.33 -2.30 -5.23
N GLU A 131 -9.32 -3.14 -6.25
CA GLU A 131 -8.18 -4.02 -6.56
C GLU A 131 -7.22 -3.42 -7.59
N ASP A 132 -5.94 -3.76 -7.48
CA ASP A 132 -4.96 -3.54 -8.54
C ASP A 132 -5.07 -4.65 -9.59
N THR A 133 -5.47 -4.30 -10.80
CA THR A 133 -5.65 -5.27 -11.90
C THR A 133 -4.34 -5.86 -12.44
N LYS A 134 -3.19 -5.27 -12.12
CA LYS A 134 -1.85 -5.65 -12.61
C LYS A 134 -1.00 -6.35 -11.55
N ILE A 135 -1.27 -6.10 -10.27
CA ILE A 135 -0.54 -6.72 -9.15
C ILE A 135 -1.47 -7.67 -8.41
N LYS A 136 -1.24 -8.98 -8.57
CA LYS A 136 -2.06 -10.06 -7.99
C LYS A 136 -1.29 -10.85 -6.93
N HIS A 137 -2.00 -11.46 -5.98
CA HIS A 137 -1.39 -12.17 -4.85
C HIS A 137 -2.14 -13.44 -4.42
#